data_AF-A0A5X5NRP8-F1
#
_entry.id   AF-A0A5X5NRP8-F1
#
_cell.length_a   1.000
_cell.length_b   1.000
_cell.length_c   1.000
_cell.angle_alpha   90.00
_cell.angle_beta   90.00
_cell.angle_gamma   90.00
#
_symmetry.space_group_name_H-M   'P 1'
#
loop_
_entity.id
_entity.type
_entity.pdbx_description
1 polymer ?
#
loop_
_entity_poly.entity_id
_entity_poly.type
_entity_poly.pdbx_seq_one_letter_code
_entity_poly.pdbx_strand_id
1 'polypeptide(L)'
;MSYRNKTYVAFASEDIKLYRLMEAWKANENIDFNFFDAHDLFISRDTSKPETIKRNLRERMKNAKQVVLLGSSNTKRKGSDGVSFLAHEIDLIVEFNLPVVIANLDGDRTVDKNFIPKPLLDSEHYTVSVS
;
A
#
# COMPACT_ATOMS: atom_id res chain seq x y z
N MET A 1 -21.53 11.49 -7.90
CA MET A 1 -20.07 11.30 -7.69
C MET A 1 -19.86 10.16 -6.72
N SER A 2 -19.16 9.08 -7.10
CA SER A 2 -18.70 8.09 -6.10
C SER A 2 -17.58 8.75 -5.29
N TYR A 3 -17.80 9.00 -4.00
CA TYR A 3 -16.82 9.66 -3.16
C TYR A 3 -15.65 8.70 -2.87
N ARG A 4 -14.47 9.00 -3.43
CA ARG A 4 -13.21 8.38 -3.02
C ARG A 4 -12.80 8.97 -1.68
N ASN A 5 -13.10 8.26 -0.59
CA ASN A 5 -12.81 8.71 0.78
C ASN A 5 -11.69 7.88 1.44
N LYS A 6 -11.35 6.71 0.89
CA LYS A 6 -10.64 5.69 1.65
C LYS A 6 -9.15 5.66 1.33
N THR A 7 -8.37 5.36 2.36
CA THR A 7 -6.93 5.12 2.26
C THR A 7 -6.67 3.64 2.01
N TYR A 8 -5.80 3.32 1.06
CA TYR A 8 -5.32 1.96 0.82
C TYR A 8 -3.96 1.77 1.51
N VAL A 9 -3.69 0.62 2.13
CA VAL A 9 -2.39 0.35 2.74
C VAL A 9 -1.73 -0.81 2.02
N ALA A 10 -0.54 -0.56 1.47
CA ALA A 10 0.31 -1.53 0.79
C ALA A 10 1.57 -1.79 1.62
N PHE A 11 1.92 -3.06 1.80
CA PHE A 11 3.07 -3.46 2.62
C PHE A 11 3.61 -4.83 2.17
N ALA A 12 4.87 -5.11 2.48
CA ALA A 12 5.43 -6.45 2.29
C ALA A 12 4.98 -7.38 3.43
N SER A 13 4.76 -8.66 3.15
CA SER A 13 4.27 -9.63 4.15
C SER A 13 5.13 -9.70 5.44
N GLU A 14 6.42 -9.37 5.35
CA GLU A 14 7.37 -9.29 6.46
C GLU A 14 7.02 -8.17 7.45
N ASP A 15 6.38 -7.10 6.97
CA ASP A 15 6.01 -5.90 7.73
C ASP A 15 4.60 -6.01 8.34
N ILE A 16 4.00 -7.22 8.36
CA ILE A 16 2.66 -7.48 8.90
C ILE A 16 2.47 -7.02 10.36
N LYS A 17 3.55 -6.96 11.15
CA LYS A 17 3.47 -6.48 12.54
C LYS A 17 3.06 -5.00 12.61
N LEU A 18 3.56 -4.19 11.67
CA LEU A 18 3.25 -2.75 11.60
C LEU A 18 1.85 -2.55 11.04
N TYR A 19 1.46 -3.41 10.08
CA TYR A 19 0.08 -3.45 9.63
C TYR A 19 -0.91 -3.71 10.77
N ARG A 20 -0.63 -4.70 11.62
CA ARG A 20 -1.46 -5.00 12.82
C ARG A 20 -1.52 -3.83 13.80
N LEU A 21 -0.46 -3.02 13.89
CA LEU A 21 -0.48 -1.81 14.70
C LEU A 21 -1.45 -0.77 14.12
N MET A 22 -1.48 -0.62 12.79
CA MET A 22 -2.47 0.23 12.12
C MET A 22 -3.89 -0.28 12.32
N GLU A 23 -4.11 -1.61 12.32
CA GLU A 23 -5.41 -2.20 12.68
C GLU A 23 -5.81 -1.86 14.12
N ALA A 24 -4.87 -1.93 15.06
CA ALA A 24 -5.11 -1.53 16.45
C ALA A 24 -5.45 -0.03 16.56
N TRP A 25 -4.82 0.83 15.76
CA TRP A 25 -5.18 2.25 15.69
C TRP A 25 -6.58 2.46 15.12
N LYS A 26 -6.94 1.73 14.07
CA LYS A 26 -8.29 1.77 13.49
C LYS A 26 -9.37 1.26 14.45
N ALA A 27 -9.04 0.27 15.29
CA ALA A 27 -9.95 -0.25 16.30
C ALA A 27 -10.06 0.66 17.54
N ASN A 28 -9.15 1.63 17.69
CA ASN A 28 -9.17 2.56 18.81
C ASN A 28 -10.15 3.71 18.52
N GLU A 29 -11.22 3.82 19.31
CA GLU A 29 -12.24 4.86 19.18
C GLU A 29 -11.69 6.29 19.37
N ASN A 30 -10.52 6.45 19.98
CA ASN A 30 -9.87 7.74 20.18
C ASN A 30 -9.01 8.19 18.99
N ILE A 31 -8.84 7.35 17.96
CA ILE A 31 -8.04 7.65 16.78
C ILE A 31 -8.94 7.55 15.54
N ASP A 32 -9.25 8.69 14.92
CA ASP A 32 -10.02 8.72 13.67
C ASP A 32 -9.13 8.31 12.48
N PHE A 33 -8.84 7.01 12.38
CA PHE A 33 -8.00 6.45 11.33
C PHE A 33 -8.68 5.26 10.65
N ASN A 34 -9.10 5.44 9.39
CA ASN A 34 -9.79 4.40 8.63
C ASN A 34 -9.12 4.14 7.28
N PHE A 35 -8.84 2.86 7.01
CA PHE A 35 -8.21 2.40 5.78
C PHE A 35 -8.78 1.05 5.35
N PHE A 36 -8.60 0.73 4.06
CA PHE A 36 -8.93 -0.56 3.50
C PHE A 36 -7.86 -1.59 3.85
N ASP A 37 -8.32 -2.73 4.34
CA ASP A 37 -7.47 -3.89 4.53
C ASP A 37 -7.31 -4.65 3.21
N ALA A 38 -6.13 -4.56 2.61
CA ALA A 38 -5.79 -5.32 1.42
C ALA A 38 -5.69 -6.83 1.68
N HIS A 39 -5.24 -7.22 2.88
CA HIS A 39 -4.85 -8.58 3.25
C HIS A 39 -5.97 -9.42 3.91
N ASP A 40 -7.01 -8.82 4.49
CA ASP A 40 -8.22 -9.52 4.97
C ASP A 40 -8.90 -10.33 3.84
N LEU A 41 -8.87 -9.79 2.62
CA LEU A 41 -9.33 -10.51 1.42
C LEU A 41 -8.51 -11.78 1.12
N PHE A 42 -7.22 -11.77 1.44
CA PHE A 42 -6.33 -12.90 1.19
C PHE A 42 -6.50 -13.97 2.26
N ILE A 43 -6.49 -13.58 3.54
CA ILE A 43 -6.63 -14.52 4.68
C ILE A 43 -7.98 -15.24 4.61
N SER A 44 -9.05 -14.53 4.22
CA SER A 44 -10.38 -15.13 4.11
C SER A 44 -10.58 -16.02 2.87
N ARG A 45 -9.65 -16.06 1.90
CA ARG A 45 -9.89 -16.64 0.56
C ARG A 45 -8.72 -17.43 -0.03
N ASP A 46 -8.02 -18.21 0.80
CA ASP A 46 -6.97 -19.16 0.38
C ASP A 46 -7.37 -20.10 -0.79
N THR A 47 -8.66 -20.23 -1.11
CA THR A 47 -9.21 -21.05 -2.21
C THR A 47 -9.52 -20.29 -3.52
N SER A 48 -9.29 -18.98 -3.60
CA SER A 48 -9.68 -18.16 -4.77
C SER A 48 -8.60 -18.08 -5.85
N LYS A 49 -9.03 -18.08 -7.13
CA LYS A 49 -8.13 -17.90 -8.29
C LYS A 49 -7.40 -16.56 -8.22
N PRO A 50 -6.11 -16.50 -8.60
CA PRO A 50 -5.30 -15.28 -8.56
C PRO A 50 -5.90 -14.13 -9.39
N GLU A 51 -6.60 -14.44 -10.49
CA GLU A 51 -7.30 -13.47 -11.33
C GLU A 51 -8.42 -12.74 -10.59
N THR A 52 -9.15 -13.45 -9.72
CA THR A 52 -10.24 -12.87 -8.93
C THR A 52 -9.70 -11.93 -7.86
N ILE A 53 -8.56 -12.27 -7.25
CA ILE A 53 -7.87 -11.43 -6.27
C ILE A 53 -7.44 -10.12 -6.94
N LYS A 54 -6.75 -10.18 -8.09
CA LYS A 54 -6.33 -9.01 -8.86
C LYS A 54 -7.50 -8.09 -9.23
N ARG A 55 -8.63 -8.67 -9.68
CA ARG A 55 -9.83 -7.89 -9.99
C ARG A 55 -10.40 -7.14 -8.77
N ASN A 56 -10.46 -7.79 -7.61
CA ASN A 56 -10.95 -7.15 -6.38
C ASN A 56 -10.01 -6.05 -5.89
N LEU A 57 -8.70 -6.25 -5.99
CA LEU A 57 -7.69 -5.24 -5.66
C LEU A 57 -7.89 -3.99 -6.52
N ARG A 58 -8.06 -4.17 -7.84
CA ARG A 58 -8.31 -3.06 -8.78
C ARG A 58 -9.58 -2.27 -8.43
N GLU A 59 -10.68 -2.94 -8.14
CA GLU A 59 -11.93 -2.27 -7.75
C GLU A 59 -11.80 -1.50 -6.43
N ARG A 60 -11.01 -2.00 -5.47
CA ARG A 60 -10.73 -1.28 -4.23
C ARG A 60 -9.84 -0.07 -4.45
N MET A 61 -8.75 -0.21 -5.21
CA MET A 61 -7.88 0.92 -5.55
C MET A 61 -8.61 2.01 -6.31
N LYS A 62 -9.53 1.65 -7.20
CA LYS A 62 -10.38 2.62 -7.92
C LYS A 62 -11.23 3.49 -6.97
N ASN A 63 -11.57 2.97 -5.79
CA ASN A 63 -12.28 3.68 -4.73
C ASN A 63 -11.35 4.34 -3.69
N ALA A 64 -10.04 4.07 -3.75
CA ALA A 64 -9.06 4.70 -2.89
C ALA A 64 -8.79 6.13 -3.36
N LYS A 65 -8.63 7.05 -2.40
CA LYS A 65 -8.22 8.44 -2.66
C LYS A 65 -6.69 8.59 -2.58
N GLN A 66 -6.09 7.81 -1.69
CA GLN A 66 -4.66 7.84 -1.42
C GLN A 66 -4.19 6.45 -1.00
N VAL A 67 -2.90 6.22 -1.13
CA VAL A 67 -2.26 4.97 -0.76
C VAL A 67 -1.16 5.26 0.26
N VAL A 68 -1.06 4.44 1.29
CA VAL A 68 0.04 4.43 2.24
C VAL A 68 0.89 3.20 1.93
N LEU A 69 2.15 3.40 1.62
CA LEU A 69 3.12 2.34 1.38
C LEU A 69 4.06 2.25 2.59
N LEU A 70 4.12 1.08 3.23
CA LEU A 70 5.11 0.83 4.27
C LEU A 70 6.47 0.52 3.61
N GLY A 71 7.39 1.49 3.68
CA GLY A 71 8.70 1.43 3.06
C GLY A 71 9.69 0.58 3.86
N SER A 72 10.09 -0.55 3.28
CA SER A 72 11.18 -1.40 3.76
C SER A 72 12.00 -1.92 2.58
N SER A 73 13.17 -2.50 2.88
CA SER A 73 14.00 -3.15 1.85
C SER A 73 13.25 -4.28 1.13
N ASN A 74 12.38 -4.98 1.86
CA ASN A 74 11.51 -6.03 1.32
C ASN A 74 10.40 -5.45 0.43
N THR A 75 9.79 -4.34 0.83
CA THR A 75 8.80 -3.61 0.02
C THR A 75 9.38 -3.20 -1.33
N LYS A 76 10.60 -2.64 -1.36
CA LYS A 76 11.26 -2.30 -2.64
C LYS A 76 11.50 -3.53 -3.50
N ARG A 77 12.01 -4.61 -2.90
CA ARG A 77 12.32 -5.86 -3.63
C ARG A 77 11.05 -6.43 -4.25
N LYS A 78 10.01 -6.67 -3.45
CA LYS A 78 8.73 -7.24 -3.91
C LYS A 78 7.98 -6.30 -4.84
N GLY A 79 8.00 -5.01 -4.56
CA GLY A 79 7.31 -4.01 -5.37
C GLY A 79 7.95 -3.75 -6.73
N SER A 80 9.23 -4.10 -6.90
CA SER A 80 9.94 -3.96 -8.17
C SER A 80 10.12 -5.29 -8.93
N ASP A 81 9.61 -6.40 -8.38
CA ASP A 81 9.82 -7.75 -8.91
C ASP A 81 8.88 -8.11 -10.08
N GLY A 82 7.76 -7.40 -10.24
CA GLY A 82 6.76 -7.62 -11.30
C GLY A 82 5.92 -8.90 -11.14
N VAL A 83 6.35 -9.86 -10.32
CA VAL A 83 5.63 -11.12 -10.07
C VAL A 83 4.82 -11.07 -8.78
N SER A 84 5.33 -10.34 -7.78
CA SER A 84 4.68 -10.22 -6.47
C SER A 84 3.37 -9.44 -6.54
N PHE A 85 2.42 -9.75 -5.65
CA PHE A 85 1.17 -8.99 -5.54
C PHE A 85 1.41 -7.50 -5.28
N LEU A 86 2.42 -7.17 -4.48
CA LEU A 86 2.83 -5.79 -4.23
C LEU A 86 3.25 -5.06 -5.51
N ALA A 87 3.93 -5.73 -6.45
CA ALA A 87 4.28 -5.14 -7.74
C ALA A 87 3.02 -4.81 -8.54
N HIS A 88 2.05 -5.73 -8.57
CA HIS A 88 0.77 -5.49 -9.22
C HIS A 88 -0.02 -4.34 -8.59
N GLU A 89 0.02 -4.21 -7.26
CA GLU A 89 -0.55 -3.07 -6.56
C GLU A 89 0.13 -1.77 -6.99
N ILE A 90 1.46 -1.73 -7.07
CA ILE A 90 2.22 -0.56 -7.52
C ILE A 90 1.90 -0.20 -8.96
N ASP A 91 1.79 -1.18 -9.87
CA ASP A 91 1.38 -0.93 -11.26
C ASP A 91 0.00 -0.27 -11.31
N LEU A 92 -0.95 -0.73 -10.50
CA LEU A 92 -2.29 -0.14 -10.43
C LEU A 92 -2.26 1.27 -9.83
N ILE A 93 -1.41 1.53 -8.83
CA ILE A 93 -1.23 2.86 -8.23
C ILE A 93 -0.75 3.85 -9.28
N VAL A 94 0.24 3.45 -10.09
CA VAL A 94 0.76 4.26 -11.19
C VAL A 94 -0.31 4.43 -12.28
N GLU A 95 -1.01 3.36 -12.67
CA GLU A 95 -2.10 3.40 -13.66
C GLU A 95 -3.21 4.38 -13.26
N PHE A 96 -3.59 4.38 -11.98
CA PHE A 96 -4.64 5.26 -11.44
C PHE A 96 -4.12 6.63 -11.01
N ASN A 97 -2.81 6.88 -11.11
CA ASN A 97 -2.13 8.10 -10.67
C ASN A 97 -2.55 8.51 -9.24
N LEU A 98 -2.54 7.54 -8.32
CA LEU A 98 -2.98 7.77 -6.95
C LEU A 98 -1.84 8.38 -6.11
N PRO A 99 -2.13 9.37 -5.25
CA PRO A 99 -1.12 9.91 -4.35
C PRO A 99 -0.68 8.85 -3.35
N VAL A 100 0.65 8.68 -3.22
CA VAL A 100 1.27 7.69 -2.34
C VAL A 100 2.00 8.39 -1.20
N VAL A 101 1.69 7.98 0.03
CA VAL A 101 2.40 8.37 1.25
C VAL A 101 3.29 7.21 1.66
N ILE A 102 4.59 7.44 1.75
CA ILE A 102 5.57 6.39 2.08
C ILE A 102 5.97 6.56 3.54
N ALA A 103 5.75 5.52 4.35
CA ALA A 103 6.17 5.48 5.74
C ALA A 103 7.44 4.62 5.85
N ASN A 104 8.60 5.26 6.08
CA ASN A 104 9.87 4.55 6.24
C ASN A 104 9.89 3.80 7.57
N LEU A 105 10.20 2.51 7.52
CA LEU A 105 10.20 1.64 8.70
C LEU A 105 11.56 1.59 9.41
N ASP A 106 12.61 2.12 8.79
CA ASP A 106 13.96 2.17 9.39
C ASP A 106 14.15 3.35 10.36
N GLY A 107 13.18 4.26 10.44
CA GLY A 107 13.22 5.45 11.27
C GLY A 107 13.90 6.65 10.62
N ASP A 108 14.33 6.55 9.35
CA ASP A 108 14.87 7.69 8.63
C ASP A 108 13.78 8.73 8.36
N ARG A 109 14.12 9.99 8.64
CA ARG A 109 13.25 11.17 8.47
C ARG A 109 13.43 11.80 7.09
N THR A 110 14.26 11.22 6.23
CA THR A 110 14.52 11.70 4.88
C THR A 110 13.90 10.80 3.83
N VAL A 111 13.78 11.29 2.59
CA VAL A 111 13.25 10.49 1.48
C VAL A 111 14.28 9.45 1.08
N ASP A 112 14.15 8.22 1.59
CA ASP A 112 15.04 7.13 1.22
C ASP A 112 14.55 6.41 -0.05
N LYS A 113 15.19 6.72 -1.18
CA LYS A 113 14.97 6.04 -2.48
C LYS A 113 15.32 4.54 -2.43
N ASN A 114 15.96 4.05 -1.37
CA ASN A 114 16.22 2.64 -1.15
C ASN A 114 15.01 1.85 -0.65
N PHE A 115 13.94 2.50 -0.21
CA PHE A 115 12.70 1.84 0.19
C PHE A 115 11.54 2.07 -0.78
N ILE A 116 11.76 2.92 -1.79
CA ILE A 116 10.77 3.21 -2.82
C ILE A 116 10.93 2.22 -3.98
N PRO A 117 9.85 1.52 -4.38
CA PRO A 117 9.83 0.71 -5.59
C PRO A 117 10.17 1.52 -6.85
N LYS A 118 10.92 0.92 -7.77
CA LYS A 118 11.34 1.59 -9.03
C LYS A 118 10.18 2.19 -9.84
N PRO A 119 9.00 1.54 -9.99
CA PRO A 119 7.90 2.11 -10.79
C PRO A 119 7.34 3.43 -10.23
N LEU A 120 7.42 3.63 -8.91
CA LEU A 120 7.01 4.88 -8.26
C LEU A 120 8.05 5.99 -8.43
N LEU A 121 9.33 5.63 -8.51
CA LEU A 121 10.42 6.59 -8.77
C LEU A 121 10.44 7.05 -10.23
N ASP A 122 10.12 6.16 -11.16
CA ASP A 122 10.15 6.43 -12.61
C ASP A 122 8.97 7.31 -13.07
N SER A 123 7.85 7.24 -12.34
CA SER A 123 6.61 7.98 -12.65
C SER A 123 6.56 9.41 -12.11
N GLU A 124 7.71 10.02 -11.77
CA GLU A 124 7.83 11.38 -11.21
C GLU A 124 6.86 11.68 -10.03
N HIS A 125 6.54 10.68 -9.20
CA HIS A 125 5.70 10.92 -8.03
C HIS A 125 6.42 11.88 -7.06
N TYR A 126 5.76 13.01 -6.76
CA TYR A 126 6.25 14.00 -5.82
C TYR A 126 6.28 13.39 -4.41
N THR A 127 7.49 13.14 -3.90
CA THR A 127 7.71 12.59 -2.56
C THR A 127 8.13 13.71 -1.62
N VAL A 128 7.35 13.93 -0.57
CA VAL A 128 7.63 14.90 0.49
C VAL A 128 7.84 14.14 1.78
N SER A 129 9.01 14.31 2.39
CA SER A 129 9.17 13.87 3.78
C SER A 129 8.49 14.87 4.69
N VAL A 130 7.61 14.39 5.56
CA VAL A 130 7.06 15.17 6.67
C VAL A 130 7.85 14.80 7.93
N SER A 131 8.63 15.76 8.42
CA SER A 131 9.54 15.60 9.56
C SER A 131 9.03 16.29 10.81
#